data_AF-A0A968QD06-F1
#
_entry.id   AF-A0A968QD06-F1
#
_cell.length_a   1.000
_cell.length_b   1.000
_cell.length_c   1.000
_cell.angle_alpha   90.00
_cell.angle_beta   90.00
_cell.angle_gamma   90.00
#
_symmetry.space_group_name_H-M   'P 1'
#
loop_
_entity.id
_entity.type
_entity.pdbx_description
1 polymer ?
#
loop_
_entity_poly.entity_id
_entity_poly.type
_entity_poly.pdbx_seq_one_letter_code
_entity_poly.pdbx_strand_id
1 'polypeptide(L)'
;MGFFTWLGSKLDKLAGEVFNWLRDVTTWLAEKLRVFLTALFTGLQKLWQTAVVTALIAAFGFASILYVIFYAGSVLGETIMEIWDPRYVNSQPSEVFKLKQAPQSTPLPTQRGEAKTLQLEDWN
;
A
#
# COMPACT_ATOMS: atom_id res chain seq x y z
N MET A 1 -42.20 -31.73 46.60
CA MET A 1 -41.14 -31.46 45.60
C MET A 1 -39.90 -32.23 45.99
N GLY A 2 -39.38 -33.08 45.11
CA GLY A 2 -38.37 -34.09 45.46
C GLY A 2 -36.93 -33.58 45.41
N PHE A 3 -36.07 -34.19 46.21
CA PHE A 3 -34.63 -33.95 46.29
C PHE A 3 -33.93 -33.82 44.92
N PHE A 4 -34.32 -34.66 43.95
CA PHE A 4 -33.76 -34.63 42.60
C PHE A 4 -34.09 -33.37 41.80
N THR A 5 -35.25 -32.74 42.01
CA THR A 5 -35.60 -31.47 41.35
C THR A 5 -34.78 -30.30 41.91
N TRP A 6 -34.56 -30.30 43.23
CA TRP A 6 -33.67 -29.33 43.88
C TRP A 6 -32.22 -29.51 43.39
N LEU A 7 -31.73 -30.76 43.34
CA LEU A 7 -30.38 -31.07 42.87
C LEU A 7 -30.20 -30.69 41.40
N GLY A 8 -31.18 -30.99 40.54
CA GLY A 8 -31.19 -30.56 39.13
C GLY A 8 -31.08 -29.04 39.01
N SER A 9 -31.89 -28.28 39.75
CA SER A 9 -31.84 -26.81 39.69
C SER A 9 -30.49 -26.22 40.14
N LYS A 10 -29.78 -26.90 41.06
CA LYS A 10 -28.44 -26.50 41.51
C LYS A 10 -27.38 -26.79 40.45
N LEU A 11 -27.47 -27.95 39.80
CA LEU A 11 -26.57 -28.34 38.72
C LEU A 11 -26.75 -27.46 37.49
N ASP A 12 -27.99 -27.14 37.10
CA ASP A 12 -28.27 -26.26 35.96
C ASP A 12 -27.72 -24.84 36.20
N LYS A 13 -27.88 -24.33 37.43
CA LYS A 13 -27.32 -23.03 37.80
C LYS A 13 -25.79 -23.03 37.72
N LEU A 14 -25.14 -24.07 38.24
CA LEU A 14 -23.68 -24.21 38.21
C LEU A 14 -23.17 -24.35 36.77
N ALA A 15 -23.85 -25.14 35.93
CA ALA A 15 -23.51 -25.27 34.51
C ALA A 15 -23.62 -23.92 33.76
N GLY A 16 -24.68 -23.14 34.05
CA GLY A 16 -24.84 -21.79 33.49
C GLY A 16 -23.75 -20.81 33.93
N GLU A 17 -23.38 -20.82 35.21
CA GLU A 17 -22.28 -20.00 35.74
C GLU A 17 -20.93 -20.35 35.10
N VAL A 18 -20.63 -21.65 34.96
CA VAL A 18 -19.41 -22.12 34.29
C VAL A 18 -19.39 -21.72 32.82
N PHE A 19 -20.51 -21.88 32.11
CA PHE A 19 -20.60 -21.50 30.70
C PHE A 19 -20.35 -19.99 30.49
N ASN A 20 -20.97 -19.15 31.33
CA ASN A 20 -20.77 -17.70 31.27
C ASN A 20 -19.32 -17.31 31.57
N TRP A 21 -18.70 -17.94 32.58
CA TRP A 21 -17.29 -17.72 32.90
C TRP A 21 -16.37 -18.10 31.72
N LEU A 22 -16.59 -19.25 31.09
CA LEU A 22 -15.80 -19.69 29.93
C LEU A 22 -15.92 -18.71 28.75
N ARG A 23 -17.14 -18.21 28.49
CA ARG A 23 -17.38 -17.20 27.46
C ARG A 23 -16.58 -15.93 27.75
N ASP A 24 -16.67 -15.41 28.97
CA ASP A 24 -15.99 -14.16 29.34
C ASP A 24 -14.46 -14.28 29.27
N VAL A 25 -13.90 -15.41 29.70
CA VAL A 25 -12.46 -15.70 29.57
C VAL A 25 -12.04 -15.72 28.10
N THR A 26 -12.83 -16.38 27.25
CA THR A 26 -12.52 -16.51 25.82
C THR A 26 -12.58 -15.15 25.12
N THR A 27 -13.59 -14.32 25.44
CA THR A 27 -13.70 -12.96 24.91
C THR A 27 -12.55 -12.08 25.35
N TRP A 28 -12.17 -12.14 26.63
CA TRP A 28 -11.03 -11.37 27.14
C TRP A 28 -9.73 -11.78 26.45
N LEU A 29 -9.48 -13.08 26.28
CA LEU A 29 -8.28 -13.57 25.63
C LEU A 29 -8.20 -13.13 24.16
N ALA A 30 -9.32 -13.24 23.44
CA ALA A 30 -9.42 -12.79 22.05
C ALA A 30 -9.11 -11.30 21.91
N GLU A 31 -9.62 -10.47 22.82
CA GLU A 31 -9.37 -9.02 22.79
C GLU A 31 -7.90 -8.70 23.10
N LYS A 32 -7.29 -9.37 24.08
CA LYS A 32 -5.86 -9.18 24.38
C LYS A 32 -4.96 -9.60 23.22
N LEU A 33 -5.28 -10.73 22.58
CA LEU A 33 -4.57 -11.19 21.39
C LEU A 33 -4.72 -10.19 20.25
N ARG A 34 -5.93 -9.68 20.02
CA ARG A 34 -6.18 -8.67 18.99
C ARG A 34 -5.33 -7.41 19.22
N VAL A 35 -5.34 -6.86 20.43
CA VAL A 35 -4.56 -5.67 20.77
C VAL A 35 -3.06 -5.91 20.56
N PHE A 36 -2.55 -7.08 20.98
CA PHE A 36 -1.15 -7.46 20.77
C PHE A 36 -0.80 -7.53 19.29
N LEU A 37 -1.61 -8.21 18.47
CA LEU A 37 -1.37 -8.33 17.04
C LEU A 37 -1.42 -6.97 16.34
N THR A 38 -2.39 -6.11 16.69
CA THR A 38 -2.46 -4.74 16.16
C THR A 38 -1.21 -3.93 16.51
N ALA A 39 -0.73 -4.01 17.76
CA ALA A 39 0.50 -3.34 18.18
C ALA A 39 1.73 -3.88 17.43
N LEU A 40 1.81 -5.20 17.24
CA LEU A 40 2.88 -5.86 16.49
C LEU A 40 2.92 -5.39 15.04
N PHE A 41 1.78 -5.43 14.33
CA PHE A 41 1.69 -4.96 12.95
C PHE A 41 2.04 -3.48 12.82
N THR A 42 1.57 -2.65 13.77
CA THR A 42 1.91 -1.22 13.79
C THR A 42 3.42 -1.01 13.97
N GLY A 43 4.06 -1.78 14.86
CA GLY A 43 5.51 -1.74 15.07
C GLY A 43 6.29 -2.16 13.82
N LEU A 44 5.88 -3.25 13.18
CA LEU A 44 6.48 -3.73 11.93
C LEU A 44 6.32 -2.71 10.80
N GLN A 45 5.15 -2.09 10.67
CA GLN A 45 4.91 -1.06 9.66
C GLN A 45 5.80 0.16 9.89
N LYS A 46 6.01 0.59 11.15
CA LYS A 46 6.95 1.67 11.46
C LYS A 46 8.39 1.29 11.07
N LEU A 47 8.83 0.09 11.42
CA LEU A 47 10.17 -0.40 11.03
C LEU A 47 10.33 -0.46 9.51
N TRP A 48 9.31 -0.92 8.78
CA TRP A 48 9.32 -0.92 7.32
C TRP A 48 9.50 0.50 6.77
N GLN A 49 8.70 1.45 7.24
CA GLN A 49 8.76 2.83 6.76
C GLN A 49 10.06 3.55 7.14
N THR A 50 10.59 3.31 8.34
CA THR A 50 11.79 4.02 8.81
C THR A 50 13.10 3.37 8.38
N ALA A 51 13.17 2.05 8.35
CA ALA A 51 14.41 1.36 7.99
C ALA A 51 14.42 1.01 6.50
N VAL A 52 13.42 0.26 6.03
CA VAL A 52 13.43 -0.28 4.66
C VAL A 52 13.21 0.81 3.63
N VAL A 53 12.15 1.60 3.76
CA VAL A 53 11.86 2.69 2.80
C VAL A 53 12.96 3.72 2.81
N THR A 54 13.47 4.15 3.97
CA THR A 54 14.60 5.09 4.04
C THR A 54 15.87 4.51 3.41
N ALA A 55 16.22 3.25 3.65
CA ALA A 55 17.38 2.62 3.02
C ALA A 55 17.21 2.50 1.50
N LEU A 56 16.01 2.17 1.01
CA LEU A 56 15.71 2.14 -0.42
C LEU A 56 15.80 3.52 -1.04
N ILE A 57 15.25 4.55 -0.39
CA ILE A 57 15.40 5.94 -0.84
C ILE A 57 16.88 6.34 -0.83
N ALA A 58 17.65 6.02 0.19
CA ALA A 58 19.07 6.34 0.24
C ALA A 58 19.87 5.62 -0.86
N ALA A 59 19.59 4.35 -1.12
CA ALA A 59 20.31 3.54 -2.11
C ALA A 59 19.92 3.86 -3.55
N PHE A 60 18.64 4.15 -3.82
CA PHE A 60 18.11 4.27 -5.18
C PHE A 60 17.57 5.67 -5.51
N GLY A 61 17.06 6.41 -4.52
CA GLY A 61 16.40 7.71 -4.70
C GLY A 61 17.26 8.93 -4.36
N PHE A 62 18.32 8.78 -3.56
CA PHE A 62 19.15 9.90 -3.13
C PHE A 62 20.15 10.24 -4.23
N ALA A 63 20.03 11.46 -4.79
CA ALA A 63 20.87 12.00 -5.85
C ALA A 63 20.77 11.35 -7.24
N SER A 64 19.77 10.49 -7.48
CA SER A 64 19.41 10.04 -8.84
C SER A 64 18.59 11.13 -9.53
N ILE A 65 19.25 12.22 -9.95
CA ILE A 65 18.60 13.28 -10.73
C ILE A 65 18.48 12.76 -12.16
N LEU A 66 17.29 12.35 -12.58
CA LEU A 66 17.04 12.05 -13.99
C LEU A 66 16.76 13.36 -14.73
N TYR A 67 17.39 13.53 -15.88
CA TYR A 67 17.14 14.64 -16.79
C TYR A 67 16.11 14.18 -17.82
N VAL A 68 15.28 15.13 -18.26
CA VAL A 68 14.24 14.89 -19.26
C VAL A 68 14.34 15.96 -20.34
N ILE A 69 14.37 15.56 -21.61
CA ILE A 69 14.23 16.45 -22.78
C ILE A 69 13.03 16.00 -23.59
N PHE A 70 12.31 16.99 -24.13
CA PHE A 70 11.20 16.78 -25.03
C PHE A 70 11.58 17.26 -26.44
N TYR A 71 11.42 16.37 -27.42
CA TYR A 71 11.58 16.67 -28.84
C TYR A 71 10.23 16.64 -29.56
N ALA A 72 10.11 17.43 -30.64
CA ALA A 72 9.02 17.23 -31.59
C ALA A 72 9.28 15.92 -32.36
N GLY A 73 8.27 15.03 -32.39
CA GLY A 73 8.34 13.80 -33.19
C GLY A 73 8.30 14.08 -34.70
N SER A 74 8.62 13.07 -35.50
CA SER A 74 8.55 13.17 -36.96
C SER A 74 7.11 13.19 -37.49
N VAL A 75 6.14 12.73 -36.68
CA VAL A 75 4.71 12.78 -36.98
C VAL A 75 4.05 13.96 -36.26
N LEU A 76 3.17 14.67 -36.97
CA LEU A 76 2.38 15.76 -36.38
C LEU A 76 1.56 15.22 -35.21
N GLY A 77 1.78 15.77 -34.02
CA GLY A 77 1.08 15.34 -32.80
C GLY A 77 1.86 14.35 -31.93
N GLU A 78 3.08 13.99 -32.31
CA GLU A 78 3.99 13.16 -31.54
C GLU A 78 4.98 14.02 -30.76
N THR A 79 5.23 13.66 -29.50
CA THR A 79 6.30 14.23 -28.67
C THR A 79 7.20 13.10 -28.20
N ILE A 80 8.50 13.22 -28.45
CA ILE A 80 9.47 12.24 -27.98
C ILE A 80 10.00 12.74 -26.63
N MET A 81 9.97 11.88 -25.61
CA MET A 81 10.52 12.17 -24.30
C MET A 81 11.72 11.27 -24.07
N GLU A 82 12.89 11.86 -23.83
CA GLU A 82 14.10 11.14 -23.49
C GLU A 82 14.42 11.37 -22.01
N ILE A 83 14.68 10.29 -21.28
CA ILE A 83 15.04 10.30 -19.86
C ILE A 83 16.42 9.66 -19.70
N TRP A 84 17.33 10.32 -18.99
CA TRP A 84 18.65 9.76 -18.72
C TRP A 84 19.21 10.19 -17.36
N ASP A 85 20.18 9.43 -16.85
CA ASP A 85 20.97 9.79 -15.67
C ASP A 85 22.23 10.56 -16.12
N PRO A 86 22.43 11.82 -15.70
CA PRO A 86 23.59 12.63 -16.07
C PRO A 86 24.92 12.05 -15.56
N ARG A 87 24.89 11.13 -14.58
CA ARG A 87 26.09 10.43 -14.11
C ARG A 87 26.63 9.42 -15.13
N TYR A 88 25.78 8.97 -16.06
CA TYR A 88 26.09 7.88 -16.99
C TYR A 88 25.97 8.25 -18.47
N VAL A 89 26.12 9.53 -18.81
CA VAL A 89 25.94 10.11 -20.18
C VAL A 89 26.64 9.29 -21.27
N ASN A 90 27.82 8.72 -20.99
CA ASN A 90 28.61 7.97 -21.97
C ASN A 90 28.59 6.45 -21.76
N SER A 91 27.92 5.96 -20.71
CA SER A 91 28.04 4.56 -20.27
C SER A 91 26.71 3.81 -20.23
N GLN A 92 25.58 4.50 -20.21
CA GLN A 92 24.25 3.89 -20.27
C GLN A 92 23.40 4.61 -21.31
N PRO A 93 22.61 3.87 -22.11
CA PRO A 93 21.67 4.49 -23.02
C PRO A 93 20.58 5.24 -22.24
N SER A 94 20.08 6.31 -22.84
CA SER A 94 18.85 6.98 -22.41
C SER A 94 17.63 6.12 -22.73
N GLU A 95 16.59 6.24 -21.93
CA GLU A 95 15.28 5.67 -22.25
C GLU A 95 14.47 6.69 -23.05
N VAL A 96 13.96 6.28 -24.22
CA VAL A 96 13.24 7.16 -25.15
C VAL A 96 11.81 6.66 -25.31
N PHE A 97 10.86 7.57 -25.07
CA PHE A 97 9.43 7.29 -25.11
C PHE A 97 8.75 8.14 -26.18
N LYS A 98 7.74 7.56 -26.82
CA LYS A 98 6.84 8.28 -27.72
C LYS A 98 5.53 8.61 -27.01
N LEU A 99 5.27 9.90 -26.89
CA LEU A 99 4.06 10.45 -26.29
C LEU A 99 3.11 10.92 -27.39
N LYS A 100 1.87 10.42 -27.35
CA LYS A 100 0.78 10.98 -28.13
C LYS A 100 0.30 12.27 -27.47
N GLN A 101 0.03 13.30 -28.26
CA GLN A 101 -0.60 14.51 -27.73
C GLN A 101 -1.96 14.21 -27.08
N ALA A 102 -2.23 14.88 -25.97
CA ALA A 102 -3.56 14.87 -25.39
C ALA A 102 -4.56 15.49 -26.40
N PRO A 103 -5.81 15.00 -26.49
CA PRO A 103 -6.82 15.58 -27.37
C PRO A 103 -6.98 17.08 -27.06
N GLN A 104 -6.90 17.95 -28.07
CA GLN A 104 -6.89 19.42 -27.90
C GLN A 104 -8.13 19.97 -27.16
N SER A 105 -9.21 19.21 -27.08
CA SER A 105 -10.43 19.54 -26.35
C SER A 105 -10.37 19.22 -24.84
N THR A 106 -9.24 18.75 -24.33
CA THR A 106 -9.10 18.38 -22.91
C THR A 106 -8.37 19.50 -22.15
N PRO A 107 -9.01 20.18 -21.19
CA PRO A 107 -8.30 21.13 -20.34
C PRO A 107 -7.20 20.39 -19.56
N LEU A 108 -6.08 21.08 -19.31
CA LEU A 108 -5.01 20.52 -18.50
C LEU A 108 -5.57 20.16 -17.11
N PRO A 109 -5.30 18.93 -16.62
CA PRO A 109 -5.82 18.49 -15.33
C PRO A 109 -5.28 19.38 -14.21
N THR A 110 -6.18 19.88 -13.37
CA THR A 110 -5.81 20.69 -12.19
C THR A 110 -5.50 19.81 -10.99
N GLN A 111 -6.09 18.61 -10.94
CA GLN A 111 -5.82 17.61 -9.91
C GLN A 111 -5.19 16.37 -10.53
N ARG A 112 -4.29 15.70 -9.80
CA ARG A 112 -3.62 14.47 -10.28
C ARG A 112 -4.61 13.37 -10.67
N GLY A 113 -5.77 13.28 -10.00
CA GLY A 113 -6.82 12.31 -10.32
C GLY A 113 -7.60 12.61 -11.61
N GLU A 114 -7.48 13.81 -12.16
CA GLU A 114 -8.10 14.23 -13.43
C GLU A 114 -7.18 13.93 -14.63
N ALA A 115 -5.92 13.59 -14.37
CA ALA A 115 -4.97 13.29 -15.41
C ALA A 115 -5.39 12.01 -16.15
N LYS A 116 -5.66 12.14 -17.46
CA LYS A 116 -5.84 10.98 -18.31
C LYS A 116 -4.49 10.30 -18.50
N THR A 117 -4.40 9.04 -18.10
CA THR A 117 -3.24 8.21 -18.37
C THR A 117 -3.16 7.95 -19.88
N LEU A 118 -2.18 8.55 -20.53
CA LEU A 118 -1.82 8.20 -21.89
C LEU A 118 -0.92 6.97 -21.83
N GLN A 119 -1.18 5.99 -22.70
CA GLN A 119 -0.28 4.85 -22.80
C GLN A 119 1.01 5.28 -23.47
N LEU A 120 2.13 4.94 -22.83
CA LEU A 120 3.46 5.02 -23.41
C LEU A 120 3.58 3.89 -24.43
N GLU A 121 3.93 4.22 -25.67
CA GLU A 121 4.35 3.19 -26.63
C GLU A 121 5.80 2.79 -26.32
N ASP A 122 6.10 1.50 -26.50
CA ASP A 122 7.43 0.87 -26.30
C ASP A 122 7.91 0.68 -24.84
N TRP A 123 6.99 0.52 -23.88
CA TRP A 123 7.34 0.04 -22.52
C TRP A 123 7.50 -1.49 -22.50
N ASN A 124 8.74 -1.99 -22.46
CA ASN A 124 9.06 -3.40 -22.20
C ASN A 124 9.98 -3.53 -20.99
#